data_AF-A0A844YKK6-F1
#
_entry.id   AF-A0A844YKK6-F1
#
_cell.length_a   1.000
_cell.length_b   1.000
_cell.length_c   1.000
_cell.angle_alpha   90.00
_cell.angle_beta   90.00
_cell.angle_gamma   90.00
#
_symmetry.space_group_name_H-M   'P 1'
#
loop_
_entity.id
_entity.type
_entity.pdbx_description
1 polymer ?
#
loop_
_entity_poly.entity_id
_entity_poly.type
_entity_poly.pdbx_seq_one_letter_code
_entity_poly.pdbx_strand_id
1 'polypeptide(L)'
;MVANNRDALPAQDDEERLREWLIDYDRILAELDRDPDGFAARFHDEVLQHDFTPSAIVDRVAMAIAVLDVGKRGTRFESEGVTQALREAIDWELAEYVALTGKSRLHATEADRWPAVVAYVALADAEGWDLPGIPADVLDEPQGERVIFVAQSEADSNAIVWACQAYAMTALETRAVVSALMVPTMKEAAEHAGISHDTMRQAISSATAKAGARNFPGLVQTISLLSMGIDPASRDREAVLMDLWGLTPRQAAVAALLAQGLSRRTTAHALSISEATVKKETEIVFANTAAESAADLSRRISAAYGMHVMAGASGGRVSWADRTIDPLRFISRRDGSRIAISDYGPRGGRPVLIVHSSMTARHPPRGLVRELAERGYRPITIDRPGYGLTEIEAVSDPALSQDPFGPAARDMATVMDALRIDRLDIIARGGAQAVLAFGALFPERVGSVVLVNPDAPSKRDDHRVGPIGAFKEFYLRNPWLIATAGHFLARQLNRRTAENMMRRSMQQSPPDLALLDNPEVVDDYYRALRPFGAGKLQGYVREQTYFATRPTDAYRPDSHGWKVLISGHDTFSDPQDMLDYWSALLPDASVDMVPHGGRLLAYAEPGLIVEALEACRRDD
;
A
#
# COMPACT_ATOMS: atom_id res chain seq x y z
N MET A 1 2.78 48.41 9.03
CA MET A 1 2.00 48.79 7.83
C MET A 1 2.83 48.42 6.61
N VAL A 2 2.84 47.12 6.29
CA VAL A 2 3.36 46.54 5.05
C VAL A 2 2.30 45.50 4.70
N ALA A 3 1.60 45.74 3.61
CA ALA A 3 0.44 44.96 3.19
C ALA A 3 0.89 43.55 2.79
N ASN A 4 0.30 42.55 3.44
CA ASN A 4 0.49 41.15 3.16
C ASN A 4 -0.52 40.75 2.09
N ASN A 5 -0.17 40.95 0.82
CA ASN A 5 -1.02 40.52 -0.30
C ASN A 5 -0.74 39.03 -0.56
N ARG A 6 -1.37 38.17 0.25
CA ARG A 6 -1.62 36.76 -0.09
C ARG A 6 -3.03 36.71 -0.67
N ASP A 7 -3.14 37.07 -1.94
CA ASP A 7 -4.24 36.61 -2.76
C ASP A 7 -4.09 35.08 -2.86
N ALA A 8 -4.93 34.39 -2.09
CA ALA A 8 -5.19 32.97 -2.27
C ALA A 8 -6.00 32.82 -3.56
N LEU A 9 -5.49 31.99 -4.49
CA LEU A 9 -6.15 31.25 -5.59
C LEU A 9 -5.12 30.99 -6.72
N PRO A 10 -4.33 29.90 -6.64
CA PRO A 10 -3.99 29.15 -7.88
C PRO A 10 -4.10 27.62 -7.77
N ALA A 11 -4.24 27.04 -6.57
CA ALA A 11 -4.12 25.58 -6.38
C ALA A 11 -5.22 24.76 -7.08
N GLN A 12 -6.43 25.32 -7.24
CA GLN A 12 -7.54 24.63 -7.90
C GLN A 12 -7.39 24.57 -9.42
N ASP A 13 -6.99 25.68 -10.06
CA ASP A 13 -6.73 25.74 -11.51
C ASP A 13 -5.54 24.85 -11.90
N ASP A 14 -4.48 24.80 -11.08
CA ASP A 14 -3.32 23.95 -11.35
C ASP A 14 -3.61 22.46 -11.10
N GLU A 15 -4.42 22.11 -10.09
CA GLU A 15 -4.87 20.73 -9.88
C GLU A 15 -5.85 20.26 -10.97
N GLU A 16 -6.71 21.15 -11.47
CA GLU A 16 -7.59 20.90 -12.61
C GLU A 16 -6.79 20.75 -13.91
N ARG A 17 -5.78 21.59 -14.15
CA ARG A 17 -4.83 21.46 -15.28
C ARG A 17 -4.02 20.16 -15.21
N LEU A 18 -3.59 19.76 -14.02
CA LEU A 18 -2.94 18.47 -13.79
C LEU A 18 -3.92 17.29 -13.95
N ARG A 19 -5.20 17.45 -13.63
CA ARG A 19 -6.22 16.45 -13.96
C ARG A 19 -6.48 16.38 -15.45
N GLU A 20 -6.42 17.50 -16.18
CA GLU A 20 -6.47 17.54 -17.64
C GLU A 20 -5.34 16.70 -18.27
N TRP A 21 -4.16 16.60 -17.63
CA TRP A 21 -3.08 15.74 -18.12
C TRP A 21 -3.46 14.25 -18.17
N LEU A 22 -4.25 13.77 -17.21
CA LEU A 22 -4.77 12.40 -17.24
C LEU A 22 -5.92 12.23 -18.24
N ILE A 23 -6.47 13.36 -18.71
CA ILE A 23 -7.68 13.40 -19.51
C ILE A 23 -7.38 13.59 -21.01
N ASP A 24 -6.32 14.32 -21.38
CA ASP A 24 -5.95 14.66 -22.76
C ASP A 24 -4.48 14.29 -23.06
N TYR A 25 -4.24 12.98 -23.22
CA TYR A 25 -2.91 12.42 -23.47
C TYR A 25 -2.39 12.70 -24.90
N ASP A 26 -3.28 12.93 -25.87
CA ASP A 26 -2.90 13.28 -27.24
C ASP A 26 -2.24 14.66 -27.28
N ARG A 27 -2.72 15.60 -26.48
CA ARG A 27 -2.07 16.89 -26.27
C ARG A 27 -0.70 16.75 -25.60
N ILE A 28 -0.57 15.89 -24.59
CA ILE A 28 0.72 15.61 -23.94
C ILE A 28 1.72 15.04 -24.94
N LEU A 29 1.33 14.05 -25.73
CA LEU A 29 2.17 13.46 -26.77
C LEU A 29 2.64 14.51 -27.78
N ALA A 30 1.70 15.35 -28.25
CA ALA A 30 2.01 16.42 -29.19
C ALA A 30 2.92 17.52 -28.60
N GLU A 31 2.82 17.80 -27.30
CA GLU A 31 3.72 18.72 -26.60
C GLU A 31 5.10 18.10 -26.35
N LEU A 32 5.15 16.83 -25.95
CA LEU A 32 6.37 16.06 -25.74
C LEU A 32 7.18 15.90 -27.03
N ASP A 33 6.52 15.69 -28.17
CA ASP A 33 7.19 15.62 -29.48
C ASP A 33 7.70 16.98 -29.97
N ARG A 34 7.05 18.08 -29.55
CA ARG A 34 7.40 19.44 -29.96
C ARG A 34 8.56 20.04 -29.16
N ASP A 35 8.56 19.87 -27.84
CA ASP A 35 9.55 20.44 -26.91
C ASP A 35 9.82 19.47 -25.74
N PRO A 36 10.59 18.39 -25.97
CA PRO A 36 10.79 17.35 -24.96
C PRO A 36 11.44 17.87 -23.68
N ASP A 37 12.48 18.68 -23.81
CA ASP A 37 13.28 19.17 -22.68
C ASP A 37 12.53 20.24 -21.88
N GLY A 38 11.84 21.17 -22.56
CA GLY A 38 11.04 22.17 -21.89
C GLY A 38 9.79 21.58 -21.25
N PHE A 39 9.16 20.57 -21.86
CA PHE A 39 8.06 19.82 -21.25
C PHE A 39 8.51 19.09 -19.98
N ALA A 40 9.65 18.38 -20.05
CA ALA A 40 10.26 17.68 -18.93
C ALA A 40 10.54 18.61 -17.73
N ALA A 41 11.10 19.80 -17.98
CA ALA A 41 11.38 20.78 -16.93
C ALA A 41 10.09 21.34 -16.29
N ARG A 42 9.11 21.73 -17.11
CA ARG A 42 7.81 22.25 -16.60
C ARG A 42 7.08 21.20 -15.77
N PHE A 43 7.02 19.95 -16.24
CA PHE A 43 6.41 18.86 -15.49
C PHE A 43 7.08 18.63 -14.14
N HIS A 44 8.41 18.65 -14.12
CA HIS A 44 9.17 18.48 -12.90
C HIS A 44 8.85 19.58 -11.87
N ASP A 45 8.89 20.83 -12.31
CA ASP A 45 8.63 21.99 -11.45
C ASP A 45 7.18 22.00 -10.93
N GLU A 46 6.20 21.71 -11.79
CA GLU A 46 4.78 21.66 -11.43
C GLU A 46 4.48 20.57 -10.39
N VAL A 47 5.07 19.39 -10.55
CA VAL A 47 4.86 18.27 -9.61
C VAL A 47 5.56 18.52 -8.27
N LEU A 48 6.74 19.16 -8.26
CA LEU A 48 7.49 19.47 -7.04
C LEU A 48 6.91 20.63 -6.23
N GLN A 49 6.24 21.58 -6.88
CA GLN A 49 5.62 22.72 -6.20
C GLN A 49 4.42 22.35 -5.33
N HIS A 50 3.90 21.13 -5.46
CA HIS A 50 2.74 20.67 -4.73
C HIS A 50 3.09 19.55 -3.74
N ASP A 51 2.56 19.60 -2.52
CA ASP A 51 2.78 18.55 -1.51
C ASP A 51 2.10 17.23 -1.92
N PHE A 52 2.83 16.12 -1.84
CA PHE A 52 2.31 14.78 -2.09
C PHE A 52 1.57 14.28 -0.84
N THR A 53 0.24 14.18 -0.90
CA THR A 53 -0.55 13.43 0.08
C THR A 53 -0.83 12.02 -0.46
N PRO A 54 -0.19 10.97 0.09
CA PRO A 54 -0.49 9.60 -0.32
C PRO A 54 -1.91 9.21 0.06
N SER A 55 -2.51 8.31 -0.72
CA SER A 55 -3.78 7.69 -0.34
C SER A 55 -3.63 6.93 0.98
N ALA A 56 -4.61 7.10 1.86
CA ALA A 56 -4.73 6.32 3.07
C ALA A 56 -5.25 4.93 2.74
N ILE A 57 -4.57 3.88 3.21
CA ILE A 57 -5.14 2.52 3.24
C ILE A 57 -5.42 2.23 4.71
N VAL A 58 -6.70 2.10 5.03
CA VAL A 58 -7.17 2.06 6.41
C VAL A 58 -7.98 0.83 6.63
N ASP A 59 -7.80 0.23 7.79
CA ASP A 59 -8.60 -0.90 8.17
C ASP A 59 -9.98 -0.46 8.69
N ARG A 60 -11.05 -0.94 8.05
CA ARG A 60 -12.42 -0.52 8.35
C ARG A 60 -12.79 -0.79 9.81
N VAL A 61 -12.38 -1.91 10.38
CA VAL A 61 -12.78 -2.29 11.74
C VAL A 61 -11.89 -1.68 12.82
N ALA A 62 -10.71 -1.19 12.43
CA ALA A 62 -9.80 -0.49 13.34
C ALA A 62 -10.23 0.96 13.63
N MET A 63 -11.18 1.51 12.86
CA MET A 63 -11.64 2.88 12.99
C MET A 63 -13.11 2.93 13.44
N ALA A 64 -13.37 3.77 14.42
CA ALA A 64 -14.71 4.16 14.83
C ALA A 64 -15.04 5.50 14.16
N ILE A 65 -16.08 5.51 13.34
CA ILE A 65 -16.53 6.67 12.58
C ILE A 65 -17.95 7.02 13.00
N ALA A 66 -18.19 8.29 13.28
CA ALA A 66 -19.51 8.86 13.50
C ALA A 66 -19.69 10.12 12.65
N VAL A 67 -20.88 10.31 12.08
CA VAL A 67 -21.26 11.58 11.43
C VAL A 67 -22.06 12.40 12.42
N LEU A 68 -21.47 13.50 12.87
CA LEU A 68 -22.04 14.41 13.86
C LEU A 68 -22.95 15.44 13.20
N ASP A 69 -24.08 15.72 13.83
CA ASP A 69 -24.95 16.86 13.58
C ASP A 69 -24.69 17.90 14.67
N VAL A 70 -23.88 18.92 14.34
CA VAL A 70 -23.46 19.91 15.35
C VAL A 70 -24.62 20.80 15.80
N GLY A 71 -25.61 21.06 14.94
CA GLY A 71 -26.77 21.88 15.27
C GLY A 71 -27.70 21.19 16.28
N LYS A 72 -27.83 19.87 16.21
CA LYS A 72 -28.63 19.07 17.15
C LYS A 72 -27.83 18.49 18.31
N ARG A 73 -26.50 18.61 18.27
CA ARG A 73 -25.56 17.90 19.16
C ARG A 73 -25.88 16.41 19.27
N GLY A 74 -26.00 15.75 18.11
CA GLY A 74 -26.31 14.33 18.00
C GLY A 74 -25.58 13.65 16.84
N THR A 75 -25.80 12.34 16.66
CA THR A 75 -25.21 11.56 15.57
C THR A 75 -26.25 11.21 14.52
N ARG A 76 -25.85 11.25 13.24
CA ARG A 76 -26.65 10.78 12.09
C ARG A 76 -26.27 9.38 11.65
N PHE A 77 -25.04 9.00 11.91
CA PHE A 77 -24.49 7.69 11.64
C PHE A 77 -23.44 7.36 12.69
N GLU A 78 -23.38 6.09 13.08
CA GLU A 78 -22.32 5.52 13.89
C GLU A 78 -21.95 4.15 13.33
N SER A 79 -20.67 3.93 13.10
CA SER A 79 -20.13 2.61 12.79
C SER A 79 -20.13 1.70 14.03
N GLU A 80 -19.99 0.39 13.83
CA GLU A 80 -19.96 -0.61 14.91
C GLU A 80 -18.87 -0.34 15.97
N GLY A 81 -17.80 0.36 15.61
CA GLY A 81 -16.70 0.71 16.52
C GLY A 81 -17.02 1.83 17.52
N VAL A 82 -18.15 2.54 17.39
CA VAL A 82 -18.50 3.69 18.26
C VAL A 82 -19.06 3.20 19.61
N THR A 83 -18.21 3.24 20.63
CA THR A 83 -18.56 2.87 22.02
C THR A 83 -19.15 4.05 22.80
N GLN A 84 -19.70 3.78 23.99
CA GLN A 84 -20.18 4.84 24.88
C GLN A 84 -19.06 5.80 25.31
N ALA A 85 -17.87 5.27 25.60
CA ALA A 85 -16.71 6.09 25.93
C ALA A 85 -16.32 7.04 24.78
N LEU A 86 -16.44 6.58 23.52
CA LEU A 86 -16.22 7.44 22.36
C LEU A 86 -17.27 8.55 22.24
N ARG A 87 -18.55 8.28 22.54
CA ARG A 87 -19.59 9.31 22.54
C ARG A 87 -19.33 10.38 23.60
N GLU A 88 -18.84 9.97 24.77
CA GLU A 88 -18.47 10.89 25.86
C GLU A 88 -17.21 11.70 25.57
N ALA A 89 -16.31 11.18 24.73
CA ALA A 89 -15.11 11.88 24.27
C ALA A 89 -15.35 12.92 23.16
N ILE A 90 -16.59 13.06 22.66
CA ILE A 90 -16.92 14.07 21.65
C ILE A 90 -16.92 15.46 22.27
N ASP A 91 -15.99 16.29 21.82
CA ASP A 91 -15.93 17.72 22.06
C ASP A 91 -16.81 18.44 21.02
N TRP A 92 -18.00 18.84 21.45
CA TRP A 92 -18.97 19.53 20.60
C TRP A 92 -18.52 20.94 20.20
N GLU A 93 -17.72 21.62 21.02
CA GLU A 93 -17.22 22.96 20.67
C GLU A 93 -16.19 22.86 19.54
N LEU A 94 -15.32 21.85 19.59
CA LEU A 94 -14.38 21.59 18.52
C LEU A 94 -15.10 21.11 17.25
N ALA A 95 -16.13 20.28 17.36
CA ALA A 95 -16.95 19.89 16.21
C ALA A 95 -17.63 21.11 15.57
N GLU A 96 -18.23 22.01 16.36
CA GLU A 96 -18.80 23.26 15.87
C GLU A 96 -17.74 24.14 15.18
N TYR A 97 -16.53 24.25 15.75
CA TYR A 97 -15.42 24.97 15.12
C TYR A 97 -15.02 24.39 13.76
N VAL A 98 -14.90 23.07 13.64
CA VAL A 98 -14.56 22.40 12.37
C VAL A 98 -15.67 22.60 11.34
N ALA A 99 -16.94 22.49 11.75
CA ALA A 99 -18.08 22.75 10.88
C ALA A 99 -18.07 24.18 10.33
N LEU A 100 -17.81 25.17 11.20
CA LEU A 100 -17.79 26.59 10.83
C LEU A 100 -16.58 26.99 9.97
N THR A 101 -15.40 26.43 10.25
CA THR A 101 -14.17 26.81 9.57
C THR A 101 -13.87 25.98 8.33
N GLY A 102 -14.50 24.80 8.20
CA GLY A 102 -14.19 23.83 7.16
C GLY A 102 -12.79 23.24 7.27
N LYS A 103 -12.11 23.36 8.43
CA LYS A 103 -10.74 22.91 8.63
C LYS A 103 -10.71 21.72 9.57
N SER A 104 -10.30 20.56 9.06
CA SER A 104 -10.13 19.36 9.87
C SER A 104 -9.12 19.56 11.02
N ARG A 105 -9.37 18.92 12.16
CA ARG A 105 -8.55 19.05 13.37
C ARG A 105 -8.34 17.70 14.04
N LEU A 106 -7.15 17.50 14.58
CA LEU A 106 -6.87 16.44 15.54
C LEU A 106 -6.97 17.00 16.96
N HIS A 107 -7.35 16.14 17.90
CA HIS A 107 -7.43 16.47 19.30
C HIS A 107 -6.90 15.32 20.15
N ALA A 108 -5.96 15.61 21.04
CA ALA A 108 -5.49 14.66 22.04
C ALA A 108 -6.48 14.69 23.21
N THR A 109 -7.01 13.54 23.59
CA THR A 109 -8.05 13.49 24.62
C THR A 109 -7.44 13.49 26.02
N GLU A 110 -8.24 13.90 27.00
CA GLU A 110 -7.91 13.75 28.42
C GLU A 110 -8.13 12.33 28.93
N ALA A 111 -8.61 11.41 28.09
CA ALA A 111 -8.80 10.02 28.49
C ALA A 111 -7.45 9.40 28.86
N ASP A 112 -7.39 8.78 30.04
CA ASP A 112 -6.16 8.15 30.57
C ASP A 112 -5.54 7.18 29.56
N ARG A 113 -6.36 6.54 28.70
CA ARG A 113 -5.85 5.63 27.67
C ARG A 113 -6.51 5.71 26.31
N TRP A 114 -7.83 5.69 26.19
CA TRP A 114 -8.47 5.46 24.90
C TRP A 114 -9.72 6.33 24.69
N PRO A 115 -9.91 6.92 23.51
CA PRO A 115 -8.94 7.05 22.42
C PRO A 115 -7.87 8.08 22.80
N ALA A 116 -6.58 7.84 22.53
CA ALA A 116 -5.55 8.84 22.85
C ALA A 116 -5.66 10.11 21.98
N VAL A 117 -6.09 9.93 20.74
CA VAL A 117 -6.24 11.01 19.74
C VAL A 117 -7.49 10.72 18.92
N VAL A 118 -8.25 11.77 18.64
CA VAL A 118 -9.42 11.75 17.75
C VAL A 118 -9.22 12.77 16.63
N ALA A 119 -9.92 12.58 15.51
CA ALA A 119 -10.00 13.53 14.41
C ALA A 119 -11.43 14.00 14.19
N TYR A 120 -11.58 15.30 13.96
CA TYR A 120 -12.78 15.95 13.46
C TYR A 120 -12.49 16.36 12.03
N VAL A 121 -13.11 15.67 11.09
CA VAL A 121 -12.89 15.84 9.65
C VAL A 121 -14.03 16.67 9.07
N ALA A 122 -13.68 17.77 8.41
CA ALA A 122 -14.64 18.59 7.69
C ALA A 122 -15.19 17.81 6.49
N LEU A 123 -16.48 17.97 6.16
CA LEU A 123 -17.08 17.26 5.02
C LEU A 123 -16.35 17.49 3.70
N ALA A 124 -15.78 18.69 3.48
CA ALA A 124 -14.98 18.99 2.29
C ALA A 124 -13.72 18.11 2.20
N ASP A 125 -13.06 17.83 3.33
CA ASP A 125 -11.90 16.93 3.39
C ASP A 125 -12.30 15.45 3.32
N ALA A 126 -13.58 15.14 3.50
CA ALA A 126 -14.12 13.79 3.32
C ALA A 126 -14.86 13.59 1.99
N GLU A 127 -14.83 14.58 1.10
CA GLU A 127 -15.52 14.51 -0.19
C GLU A 127 -15.05 13.27 -0.97
N GLY A 128 -16.00 12.45 -1.41
CA GLY A 128 -15.71 11.23 -2.16
C GLY A 128 -15.15 10.08 -1.33
N TRP A 129 -15.11 10.18 0.01
CA TRP A 129 -14.84 9.01 0.84
C TRP A 129 -15.93 7.96 0.61
N ASP A 130 -15.49 6.77 0.19
CA ASP A 130 -16.36 5.61 0.09
C ASP A 130 -16.46 4.95 1.46
N LEU A 131 -17.14 5.61 2.42
CA LEU A 131 -17.26 5.12 3.80
C LEU A 131 -18.20 3.90 3.82
N PRO A 132 -17.70 2.67 4.03
CA PRO A 132 -18.51 1.49 3.80
C PRO A 132 -19.62 1.40 4.84
N GLY A 133 -20.87 1.38 4.37
CA GLY A 133 -22.07 1.34 5.21
C GLY A 133 -22.63 2.69 5.64
N ILE A 134 -22.04 3.82 5.21
CA ILE A 134 -22.65 5.14 5.40
C ILE A 134 -23.59 5.44 4.24
N PRO A 135 -24.88 5.70 4.49
CA PRO A 135 -25.80 6.13 3.44
C PRO A 135 -25.34 7.46 2.80
N ALA A 136 -25.39 7.56 1.47
CA ALA A 136 -24.90 8.75 0.75
C ALA A 136 -25.61 10.04 1.20
N ASP A 137 -26.91 9.95 1.52
CA ASP A 137 -27.74 11.04 2.00
C ASP A 137 -27.27 11.63 3.34
N VAL A 138 -26.51 10.88 4.14
CA VAL A 138 -25.91 11.39 5.39
C VAL A 138 -24.83 12.44 5.11
N LEU A 139 -24.20 12.40 3.95
CA LEU A 139 -23.11 13.30 3.54
C LEU A 139 -23.59 14.42 2.59
N ASP A 140 -24.79 14.30 2.00
CA ASP A 140 -25.32 15.19 0.95
C ASP A 140 -26.01 16.47 1.48
N GLU A 141 -26.11 16.67 2.81
CA GLU A 141 -26.71 17.87 3.42
C GLU A 141 -25.74 19.08 3.46
N PRO A 142 -26.25 20.34 3.58
CA PRO A 142 -25.44 21.56 3.39
C PRO A 142 -24.18 21.62 4.27
N GLN A 143 -23.07 22.07 3.66
CA GLN A 143 -21.83 22.37 4.36
C GLN A 143 -22.10 23.32 5.57
N GLY A 144 -21.49 23.01 6.72
CA GLY A 144 -21.52 23.85 7.91
C GLY A 144 -22.28 23.28 9.13
N GLU A 145 -23.01 22.18 8.98
CA GLU A 145 -23.71 21.53 10.12
C GLU A 145 -23.26 20.09 10.41
N ARG A 146 -22.32 19.55 9.63
CA ARG A 146 -21.89 18.15 9.72
C ARG A 146 -20.37 18.06 9.83
N VAL A 147 -19.92 17.15 10.70
CA VAL A 147 -18.51 16.83 10.91
C VAL A 147 -18.38 15.32 11.06
N ILE A 148 -17.33 14.75 10.48
CA ILE A 148 -17.02 13.34 10.67
C ILE A 148 -16.06 13.22 11.85
N PHE A 149 -16.51 12.55 12.89
CA PHE A 149 -15.67 12.17 14.02
C PHE A 149 -15.04 10.81 13.73
N VAL A 150 -13.71 10.75 13.85
CA VAL A 150 -12.93 9.53 13.68
C VAL A 150 -12.09 9.30 14.92
N ALA A 151 -12.11 8.07 15.41
CA ALA A 151 -11.27 7.61 16.49
C ALA A 151 -10.77 6.21 16.20
N GLN A 152 -9.71 5.79 16.89
CA GLN A 152 -9.33 4.38 16.89
C GLN A 152 -10.40 3.57 17.64
N SER A 153 -10.81 2.44 17.08
CA SER A 153 -11.84 1.57 17.67
C SER A 153 -11.28 0.80 18.87
N GLU A 154 -11.87 0.97 20.05
CA GLU A 154 -11.51 0.21 21.26
C GLU A 154 -12.00 -1.24 21.17
N ALA A 155 -13.09 -1.44 20.43
CA ALA A 155 -13.91 -2.65 20.49
C ALA A 155 -13.27 -3.85 19.81
N ASP A 156 -12.26 -3.66 18.95
CA ASP A 156 -11.84 -4.72 18.06
C ASP A 156 -10.37 -5.17 18.21
N SER A 157 -10.15 -6.01 19.23
CA SER A 157 -8.93 -6.82 19.35
C SER A 157 -8.61 -7.62 18.08
N ASN A 158 -9.58 -7.87 17.19
CA ASN A 158 -9.32 -8.57 15.93
C ASN A 158 -8.34 -7.79 15.03
N ALA A 159 -8.26 -6.46 15.16
CA ALA A 159 -7.30 -5.65 14.42
C ALA A 159 -5.85 -5.88 14.82
N ILE A 160 -5.64 -5.93 16.13
CA ILE A 160 -4.35 -6.28 16.70
C ILE A 160 -4.03 -7.74 16.40
N VAL A 161 -5.01 -8.65 16.54
CA VAL A 161 -4.86 -10.08 16.23
C VAL A 161 -4.43 -10.29 14.79
N TRP A 162 -5.08 -9.63 13.82
CA TRP A 162 -4.71 -9.70 12.41
C TRP A 162 -3.28 -9.20 12.17
N ALA A 163 -2.91 -8.05 12.74
CA ALA A 163 -1.55 -7.53 12.63
C ALA A 163 -0.52 -8.51 13.22
N CYS A 164 -0.82 -9.15 14.35
CA CYS A 164 0.02 -10.21 14.92
C CYS A 164 0.11 -11.44 14.00
N GLN A 165 -1.00 -11.87 13.39
CA GLN A 165 -1.05 -13.00 12.46
C GLN A 165 -0.22 -12.72 11.20
N ALA A 166 -0.21 -11.49 10.71
CA ALA A 166 0.64 -11.08 9.60
C ALA A 166 2.13 -11.35 9.89
N TYR A 167 2.58 -11.15 11.12
CA TYR A 167 3.94 -11.50 11.57
C TYR A 167 4.12 -12.97 12.00
N ALA A 168 3.16 -13.85 11.66
CA ALA A 168 3.15 -15.26 12.04
C ALA A 168 3.31 -15.49 13.55
N MET A 169 2.71 -14.60 14.36
CA MET A 169 2.68 -14.78 15.80
C MET A 169 1.81 -15.98 16.20
N THR A 170 2.22 -16.69 17.24
CA THR A 170 1.45 -17.80 17.82
C THR A 170 0.26 -17.28 18.62
N ALA A 171 -0.73 -18.12 18.92
CA ALA A 171 -1.88 -17.71 19.74
C ALA A 171 -1.46 -17.16 21.13
N LEU A 172 -0.38 -17.68 21.72
CA LEU A 172 0.17 -17.16 22.98
C LEU A 172 0.79 -15.77 22.80
N GLU A 173 1.62 -15.60 21.77
CA GLU A 173 2.25 -14.31 21.43
C GLU A 173 1.19 -13.26 21.11
N THR A 174 0.19 -13.59 20.30
CA THR A 174 -0.93 -12.71 19.99
C THR A 174 -1.68 -12.31 21.26
N ARG A 175 -2.04 -13.26 22.13
CA ARG A 175 -2.74 -12.95 23.39
C ARG A 175 -1.90 -12.05 24.31
N ALA A 176 -0.59 -12.28 24.35
CA ALA A 176 0.35 -11.44 25.10
C ALA A 176 0.40 -10.01 24.55
N VAL A 177 0.55 -9.85 23.22
CA VAL A 177 0.60 -8.53 22.57
C VAL A 177 -0.71 -7.77 22.72
N VAL A 178 -1.85 -8.42 22.47
CA VAL A 178 -3.18 -7.82 22.68
C VAL A 178 -3.30 -7.32 24.12
N SER A 179 -3.01 -8.16 25.11
CA SER A 179 -3.12 -7.76 26.51
C SER A 179 -2.18 -6.60 26.86
N ALA A 180 -0.95 -6.63 26.34
CA ALA A 180 0.04 -5.58 26.60
C ALA A 180 -0.28 -4.23 25.91
N LEU A 181 -1.17 -4.22 24.91
CA LEU A 181 -1.68 -3.00 24.29
C LEU A 181 -2.90 -2.43 25.04
N MET A 182 -3.64 -3.27 25.77
CA MET A 182 -4.84 -2.87 26.51
C MET A 182 -4.54 -2.36 27.93
N VAL A 183 -3.44 -2.81 28.55
CA VAL A 183 -3.10 -2.47 29.94
C VAL A 183 -1.68 -1.90 30.08
N PRO A 184 -1.37 -1.13 31.14
CA PRO A 184 -0.22 -0.21 31.18
C PRO A 184 1.09 -0.90 31.55
N THR A 185 1.02 -1.99 32.33
CA THR A 185 2.18 -2.66 32.89
C THR A 185 2.22 -4.12 32.43
N MET A 186 3.44 -4.66 32.31
CA MET A 186 3.66 -6.07 31.98
C MET A 186 3.03 -7.02 32.99
N LYS A 187 2.89 -6.59 34.25
CA LYS A 187 2.25 -7.38 35.31
C LYS A 187 0.75 -7.47 35.10
N GLU A 188 0.07 -6.33 34.94
CA GLU A 188 -1.36 -6.30 34.60
C GLU A 188 -1.62 -7.02 33.28
N ALA A 189 -0.72 -6.91 32.31
CA ALA A 189 -0.87 -7.59 31.02
C ALA A 189 -0.82 -9.11 31.19
N ALA A 190 0.05 -9.61 32.06
CA ALA A 190 0.13 -11.04 32.38
C ALA A 190 -1.15 -11.54 33.06
N GLU A 191 -1.67 -10.76 34.03
CA GLU A 191 -2.93 -11.02 34.72
C GLU A 191 -4.12 -11.01 33.73
N HIS A 192 -4.21 -9.99 32.89
CA HIS A 192 -5.23 -9.86 31.84
C HIS A 192 -5.18 -11.02 30.83
N ALA A 193 -3.98 -11.46 30.44
CA ALA A 193 -3.77 -12.58 29.53
C ALA A 193 -3.98 -13.97 30.19
N GLY A 194 -4.14 -14.02 31.52
CA GLY A 194 -4.23 -15.26 32.29
C GLY A 194 -2.96 -16.11 32.25
N ILE A 195 -1.78 -15.49 32.21
CA ILE A 195 -0.47 -16.18 32.14
C ILE A 195 0.50 -15.66 33.20
N SER A 196 1.58 -16.41 33.46
CA SER A 196 2.64 -15.95 34.37
C SER A 196 3.39 -14.74 33.78
N HIS A 197 3.95 -13.90 34.66
CA HIS A 197 4.76 -12.76 34.24
C HIS A 197 5.99 -13.16 33.42
N ASP A 198 6.62 -14.30 33.72
CA ASP A 198 7.76 -14.81 32.96
C ASP A 198 7.33 -15.30 31.57
N THR A 199 6.19 -16.00 31.47
CA THR A 199 5.60 -16.40 30.20
C THR A 199 5.26 -15.18 29.34
N MET A 200 4.69 -14.14 29.95
CA MET A 200 4.38 -12.87 29.27
C MET A 200 5.66 -12.24 28.70
N ARG A 201 6.73 -12.14 29.49
CA ARG A 201 8.01 -11.59 29.03
C ARG A 201 8.59 -12.38 27.86
N GLN A 202 8.57 -13.71 27.93
CA GLN A 202 9.07 -14.58 26.85
C GLN A 202 8.24 -14.43 25.57
N ALA A 203 6.90 -14.40 25.69
CA ALA A 203 5.99 -14.22 24.57
C ALA A 203 6.20 -12.86 23.88
N ILE A 204 6.31 -11.77 24.65
CA ILE A 204 6.59 -10.44 24.12
C ILE A 204 7.95 -10.38 23.44
N SER A 205 8.99 -10.96 24.06
CA SER A 205 10.32 -11.01 23.45
C SER A 205 10.33 -11.75 22.11
N SER A 206 9.60 -12.87 22.01
CA SER A 206 9.46 -13.62 20.76
C SER A 206 8.68 -12.82 19.71
N ALA A 207 7.57 -12.19 20.09
CA ALA A 207 6.78 -11.32 19.22
C ALA A 207 7.60 -10.12 18.71
N THR A 208 8.39 -9.47 19.56
CA THR A 208 9.31 -8.39 19.19
C THR A 208 10.28 -8.84 18.10
N ALA A 209 10.88 -10.02 18.25
CA ALA A 209 11.78 -10.57 17.24
C ALA A 209 11.08 -10.86 15.91
N LYS A 210 9.88 -11.47 15.92
CA LYS A 210 9.10 -11.75 14.70
C LYS A 210 8.67 -10.49 13.96
N ALA A 211 8.36 -9.42 14.69
CA ALA A 211 8.00 -8.14 14.10
C ALA A 211 9.22 -7.36 13.55
N GLY A 212 10.44 -7.84 13.75
CA GLY A 212 11.66 -7.08 13.45
C GLY A 212 11.82 -5.84 14.33
N ALA A 213 11.08 -5.74 15.43
CA ALA A 213 11.11 -4.61 16.33
C ALA A 213 12.34 -4.66 17.25
N ARG A 214 12.86 -3.50 17.64
CA ARG A 214 14.06 -3.40 18.49
C ARG A 214 13.79 -3.75 19.94
N ASN A 215 12.58 -3.45 20.41
CA ASN A 215 12.13 -3.63 21.78
C ASN A 215 10.59 -3.55 21.83
N PHE A 216 10.03 -3.65 23.05
CA PHE A 216 8.60 -3.62 23.26
C PHE A 216 7.91 -2.33 22.76
N PRO A 217 8.40 -1.10 23.03
CA PRO A 217 7.84 0.12 22.42
C PRO A 217 7.80 0.09 20.89
N GLY A 218 8.88 -0.38 20.24
CA GLY A 218 8.90 -0.55 18.79
C GLY A 218 7.85 -1.55 18.30
N LEU A 219 7.68 -2.68 19.03
CA LEU A 219 6.64 -3.67 18.74
C LEU A 219 5.24 -3.04 18.85
N VAL A 220 4.99 -2.27 19.91
CA VAL A 220 3.72 -1.55 20.12
C VAL A 220 3.42 -0.63 18.95
N GLN A 221 4.41 0.15 18.49
CA GLN A 221 4.23 1.04 17.36
C GLN A 221 3.95 0.27 16.06
N THR A 222 4.75 -0.76 15.78
CA THR A 222 4.60 -1.58 14.58
C THR A 222 3.22 -2.21 14.50
N ILE A 223 2.75 -2.85 15.58
CA ILE A 223 1.45 -3.52 15.61
C ILE A 223 0.31 -2.51 15.59
N SER A 224 0.42 -1.38 16.31
CA SER A 224 -0.61 -0.33 16.30
C SER A 224 -0.80 0.27 14.91
N LEU A 225 0.28 0.67 14.23
CA LEU A 225 0.21 1.22 12.87
C LEU A 225 -0.36 0.20 11.89
N LEU A 226 0.17 -1.03 11.90
CA LEU A 226 -0.30 -2.06 10.99
C LEU A 226 -1.79 -2.39 11.23
N SER A 227 -2.24 -2.46 12.49
CA SER A 227 -3.65 -2.73 12.82
C SER A 227 -4.62 -1.71 12.20
N MET A 228 -4.14 -0.49 11.96
CA MET A 228 -4.90 0.59 11.30
C MET A 228 -4.75 0.58 9.76
N GLY A 229 -4.02 -0.38 9.18
CA GLY A 229 -3.73 -0.46 7.74
C GLY A 229 -2.51 0.35 7.29
N ILE A 230 -1.80 0.98 8.24
CA ILE A 230 -0.73 1.93 7.96
C ILE A 230 0.62 1.21 7.97
N ASP A 231 1.38 1.33 6.88
CA ASP A 231 2.73 0.74 6.80
C ASP A 231 3.66 1.34 7.89
N PRO A 232 4.18 0.52 8.81
CA PRO A 232 5.11 0.97 9.85
C PRO A 232 6.43 1.55 9.29
N ALA A 233 6.81 1.24 8.05
CA ALA A 233 8.00 1.83 7.43
C ALA A 233 7.77 3.23 6.84
N SER A 234 6.53 3.74 6.77
CA SER A 234 6.27 5.11 6.32
C SER A 234 6.87 6.11 7.31
N ARG A 235 7.87 6.89 6.87
CA ARG A 235 8.51 7.95 7.68
C ARG A 235 8.00 9.33 7.29
N ASP A 236 8.37 10.32 8.09
CA ASP A 236 8.05 11.75 7.96
C ASP A 236 6.61 12.16 8.28
N ARG A 237 6.34 12.22 9.60
CA ARG A 237 5.09 12.74 10.16
C ARG A 237 5.32 13.62 11.39
N GLU A 238 6.52 14.16 11.56
CA GLU A 238 6.85 14.97 12.76
C GLU A 238 5.98 16.22 12.87
N ALA A 239 5.53 16.78 11.74
CA ALA A 239 4.60 17.90 11.67
C ALA A 239 3.35 17.71 12.54
N VAL A 240 2.73 16.52 12.48
CA VAL A 240 1.54 16.25 13.29
C VAL A 240 1.82 16.31 14.79
N LEU A 241 3.02 15.90 15.22
CA LEU A 241 3.38 15.90 16.64
C LEU A 241 3.57 17.32 17.17
N MET A 242 4.09 18.20 16.31
CA MET A 242 4.23 19.63 16.62
C MET A 242 2.85 20.29 16.71
N ASP A 243 1.98 20.04 15.74
CA ASP A 243 0.65 20.65 15.69
C ASP A 243 -0.27 20.15 16.83
N LEU A 244 -0.19 18.87 17.17
CA LEU A 244 -1.07 18.24 18.16
C LEU A 244 -0.65 18.53 19.61
N TRP A 245 0.65 18.47 19.90
CA TRP A 245 1.18 18.56 21.27
C TRP A 245 2.07 19.78 21.51
N GLY A 246 2.17 20.70 20.55
CA GLY A 246 3.02 21.90 20.66
C GLY A 246 4.50 21.58 20.79
N LEU A 247 4.94 20.41 20.30
CA LEU A 247 6.34 20.00 20.38
C LEU A 247 7.20 20.87 19.46
N THR A 248 8.44 21.14 19.87
CA THR A 248 9.45 21.69 18.95
C THR A 248 9.86 20.63 17.91
N PRO A 249 10.44 21.01 16.75
CA PRO A 249 10.93 20.04 15.76
C PRO A 249 11.87 18.99 16.36
N ARG A 250 12.75 19.39 17.29
CA ARG A 250 13.65 18.48 17.98
C ARG A 250 12.91 17.48 18.87
N GLN A 251 11.89 17.95 19.61
CA GLN A 251 11.09 17.10 20.48
C GLN A 251 10.26 16.11 19.66
N ALA A 252 9.68 16.55 18.55
CA ALA A 252 8.97 15.68 17.61
C ALA A 252 9.89 14.59 17.07
N ALA A 253 11.11 14.93 16.64
CA ALA A 253 12.11 13.96 16.18
C ALA A 253 12.53 12.97 17.27
N VAL A 254 12.77 13.43 18.50
CA VAL A 254 13.07 12.56 19.65
C VAL A 254 11.89 11.62 19.92
N ALA A 255 10.67 12.14 19.95
CA ALA A 255 9.46 11.39 20.22
C ALA A 255 9.24 10.29 19.15
N ALA A 256 9.38 10.65 17.87
CA ALA A 256 9.24 9.73 16.75
C ALA A 256 10.28 8.58 16.81
N LEU A 257 11.53 8.88 17.13
CA LEU A 257 12.59 7.86 17.21
C LEU A 257 12.43 6.95 18.44
N LEU A 258 12.03 7.50 19.60
CA LEU A 258 11.75 6.71 20.79
C LEU A 258 10.54 5.79 20.57
N ALA A 259 9.50 6.26 19.89
CA ALA A 259 8.33 5.46 19.55
C ALA A 259 8.68 4.25 18.68
N GLN A 260 9.67 4.40 17.80
CA GLN A 260 10.25 3.32 16.97
C GLN A 260 11.11 2.34 17.77
N GLY A 261 11.27 2.57 19.07
CA GLY A 261 12.07 1.73 19.94
C GLY A 261 13.57 2.02 19.87
N LEU A 262 14.01 3.18 19.36
CA LEU A 262 15.41 3.55 19.48
C LEU A 262 15.75 3.88 20.95
N SER A 263 16.97 3.49 21.35
CA SER A 263 17.49 3.87 22.67
C SER A 263 17.86 5.35 22.69
N ARG A 264 17.91 5.97 23.88
CA ARG A 264 18.35 7.36 24.03
C ARG A 264 19.70 7.63 23.37
N ARG A 265 20.66 6.70 23.53
CA ARG A 265 21.97 6.74 22.89
C ARG A 265 21.89 6.70 21.36
N THR A 266 21.08 5.80 20.80
CA THR A 266 20.90 5.69 19.34
C THR A 266 20.19 6.91 18.77
N THR A 267 19.18 7.43 19.47
CA THR A 267 18.49 8.69 19.13
C THR A 267 19.46 9.87 19.17
N ALA A 268 20.32 9.94 20.19
CA ALA A 268 21.34 10.98 20.30
C ALA A 268 22.29 10.97 19.10
N HIS A 269 22.76 9.77 18.70
CA HIS A 269 23.57 9.59 17.52
C HIS A 269 22.83 9.96 16.23
N ALA A 270 21.59 9.52 16.05
CA ALA A 270 20.78 9.79 14.86
C ALA A 270 20.53 11.30 14.66
N LEU A 271 20.32 12.03 15.76
CA LEU A 271 20.07 13.47 15.75
C LEU A 271 21.33 14.33 15.91
N SER A 272 22.51 13.72 16.01
CA SER A 272 23.78 14.41 16.29
C SER A 272 23.72 15.33 17.53
N ILE A 273 23.12 14.86 18.63
CA ILE A 273 23.03 15.56 19.92
C ILE A 273 23.52 14.69 21.08
N SER A 274 23.60 15.25 22.29
CA SER A 274 24.03 14.49 23.48
C SER A 274 22.91 13.60 24.05
N GLU A 275 23.27 12.47 24.67
CA GLU A 275 22.29 11.61 25.34
C GLU A 275 21.59 12.32 26.51
N ALA A 276 22.29 13.25 27.20
CA ALA A 276 21.70 14.10 28.23
C ALA A 276 20.62 15.03 27.66
N THR A 277 20.86 15.57 26.46
CA THR A 277 19.85 16.36 25.72
C THR A 277 18.64 15.50 25.40
N VAL A 278 18.84 14.29 24.84
CA VAL A 278 17.73 13.37 24.56
C VAL A 278 16.92 13.06 25.82
N LYS A 279 17.58 12.81 26.95
CA LYS A 279 16.90 12.58 28.23
C LYS A 279 15.99 13.77 28.60
N LYS A 280 16.52 15.00 28.55
CA LYS A 280 15.75 16.22 28.84
C LYS A 280 14.57 16.40 27.90
N GLU A 281 14.76 16.21 26.60
CA GLU A 281 13.65 16.29 25.63
C GLU A 281 12.62 15.18 25.85
N THR A 282 13.05 13.98 26.28
CA THR A 282 12.13 12.88 26.62
C THR A 282 11.20 13.24 27.78
N GLU A 283 11.72 13.89 28.82
CA GLU A 283 10.93 14.33 29.98
C GLU A 283 9.85 15.35 29.56
N ILE A 284 10.19 16.27 28.66
CA ILE A 284 9.24 17.25 28.11
C ILE A 284 8.21 16.58 27.21
N VAL A 285 8.63 15.66 26.35
CA VAL A 285 7.73 14.89 25.48
C VAL A 285 6.73 14.10 26.31
N PHE A 286 7.16 13.42 27.38
CA PHE A 286 6.27 12.66 28.25
C PHE A 286 5.25 13.57 28.93
N ALA A 287 5.67 14.74 29.42
CA ALA A 287 4.76 15.72 30.01
C ALA A 287 3.72 16.24 29.00
N ASN A 288 4.13 16.64 27.79
CA ASN A 288 3.22 17.19 26.78
C ASN A 288 2.27 16.15 26.18
N THR A 289 2.70 14.88 26.11
CA THR A 289 1.88 13.78 25.56
C THR A 289 1.06 13.04 26.62
N ALA A 290 1.26 13.37 27.90
CA ALA A 290 0.79 12.61 29.05
C ALA A 290 1.16 11.12 29.00
N ALA A 291 2.30 10.79 28.39
CA ALA A 291 2.77 9.42 28.29
C ALA A 291 3.44 8.96 29.59
N GLU A 292 2.94 7.86 30.16
CA GLU A 292 3.49 7.29 31.41
C GLU A 292 4.71 6.39 31.15
N SER A 293 4.88 5.93 29.91
CA SER A 293 5.97 5.05 29.51
C SER A 293 6.32 5.21 28.03
N ALA A 294 7.46 4.65 27.61
CA ALA A 294 7.83 4.62 26.20
C ALA A 294 6.84 3.84 25.33
N ALA A 295 6.23 2.77 25.87
CA ALA A 295 5.21 2.01 25.16
C ALA A 295 3.91 2.80 24.98
N ASP A 296 3.51 3.54 26.02
CA ASP A 296 2.35 4.43 25.92
C ASP A 296 2.61 5.58 24.93
N LEU A 297 3.81 6.17 24.95
CA LEU A 297 4.22 7.14 23.94
C LEU A 297 4.12 6.57 22.51
N SER A 298 4.62 5.35 22.28
CA SER A 298 4.50 4.66 20.98
C SER A 298 3.04 4.52 20.53
N ARG A 299 2.14 4.16 21.45
CA ARG A 299 0.71 4.01 21.19
C ARG A 299 0.05 5.34 20.85
N ARG A 300 0.27 6.38 21.65
CA ARG A 300 -0.26 7.74 21.43
C ARG A 300 0.21 8.33 20.10
N ILE A 301 1.50 8.18 19.78
CA ILE A 301 2.06 8.63 18.49
C ILE A 301 1.46 7.84 17.32
N SER A 302 1.24 6.53 17.48
CA SER A 302 0.59 5.71 16.45
C SER A 302 -0.85 6.19 16.19
N ALA A 303 -1.61 6.48 17.25
CA ALA A 303 -2.96 7.03 17.12
C ALA A 303 -2.95 8.40 16.44
N ALA A 304 -2.02 9.31 16.81
CA ALA A 304 -1.85 10.60 16.15
C ALA A 304 -1.58 10.44 14.64
N TYR A 305 -0.70 9.52 14.28
CA TYR A 305 -0.39 9.22 12.89
C TYR A 305 -1.59 8.64 12.13
N GLY A 306 -2.38 7.75 12.75
CA GLY A 306 -3.60 7.23 12.16
C GLY A 306 -4.65 8.31 11.91
N MET A 307 -4.90 9.15 12.92
CA MET A 307 -5.86 10.25 12.81
C MET A 307 -5.41 11.32 11.82
N HIS A 308 -4.11 11.56 11.69
CA HIS A 308 -3.57 12.50 10.70
C HIS A 308 -3.79 12.03 9.27
N VAL A 309 -3.55 10.74 9.02
CA VAL A 309 -3.83 10.11 7.73
C VAL A 309 -5.31 10.25 7.38
N MET A 310 -6.21 10.08 8.35
CA MET A 310 -7.65 10.28 8.14
C MET A 310 -7.98 11.75 7.86
N ALA A 311 -7.54 12.69 8.71
CA ALA A 311 -7.89 14.10 8.57
C ALA A 311 -7.32 14.76 7.30
N GLY A 312 -6.25 14.22 6.72
CA GLY A 312 -5.62 14.75 5.51
C GLY A 312 -6.08 14.08 4.20
N ALA A 313 -6.91 13.05 4.24
CA ALA A 313 -7.22 12.25 3.06
C ALA A 313 -8.36 12.82 2.20
N SER A 314 -8.17 13.98 1.58
CA SER A 314 -9.20 14.62 0.75
C SER A 314 -9.49 13.96 -0.60
N GLY A 315 -10.68 14.22 -1.17
CA GLY A 315 -11.04 13.85 -2.55
C GLY A 315 -11.11 12.35 -2.84
N GLY A 316 -11.62 11.57 -1.87
CA GLY A 316 -11.79 10.12 -1.97
C GLY A 316 -10.49 9.32 -1.91
N ARG A 317 -9.41 9.91 -1.38
CA ARG A 317 -8.08 9.27 -1.24
C ARG A 317 -7.96 8.42 0.02
N VAL A 318 -9.07 7.87 0.48
CA VAL A 318 -9.14 6.82 1.50
C VAL A 318 -9.59 5.54 0.83
N SER A 319 -8.89 4.44 1.14
CA SER A 319 -9.30 3.11 0.73
C SER A 319 -9.29 2.15 1.91
N TRP A 320 -10.14 1.13 1.84
CA TRP A 320 -10.42 0.25 2.98
C TRP A 320 -9.80 -1.13 2.79
N ALA A 321 -8.90 -1.52 3.67
CA ALA A 321 -8.39 -2.89 3.72
C ALA A 321 -9.50 -3.84 4.20
N ASP A 322 -9.65 -4.98 3.52
CA ASP A 322 -10.50 -6.08 3.95
C ASP A 322 -9.64 -7.32 4.18
N ARG A 323 -9.54 -7.70 5.46
CA ARG A 323 -8.69 -8.79 5.94
C ARG A 323 -9.16 -10.17 5.50
N THR A 324 -10.44 -10.30 5.16
CA THR A 324 -11.00 -11.59 4.74
C THR A 324 -10.54 -11.98 3.35
N ILE A 325 -10.18 -10.99 2.52
CA ILE A 325 -9.72 -11.16 1.14
C ILE A 325 -8.23 -10.85 0.94
N ASP A 326 -7.58 -10.22 1.91
CA ASP A 326 -6.15 -9.88 1.87
C ASP A 326 -5.38 -10.56 3.04
N PRO A 327 -5.11 -11.89 2.97
CA PRO A 327 -4.46 -12.65 4.04
C PRO A 327 -2.95 -12.38 4.09
N LEU A 328 -2.60 -11.15 4.49
CA LEU A 328 -1.22 -10.66 4.60
C LEU A 328 -0.38 -11.54 5.53
N ARG A 329 0.83 -11.85 5.09
CA ARG A 329 1.91 -12.38 5.93
C ARG A 329 3.23 -11.70 5.59
N PHE A 330 4.09 -11.54 6.58
CA PHE A 330 5.46 -11.09 6.43
C PHE A 330 6.44 -12.25 6.59
N ILE A 331 7.40 -12.32 5.67
CA ILE A 331 8.56 -13.20 5.74
C ILE A 331 9.80 -12.32 5.92
N SER A 332 10.60 -12.60 6.95
CA SER A 332 11.85 -11.89 7.20
C SER A 332 12.97 -12.43 6.31
N ARG A 333 13.71 -11.53 5.67
CA ARG A 333 15.01 -11.84 5.07
C ARG A 333 16.09 -11.98 6.15
N ARG A 334 17.26 -12.47 5.74
CA ARG A 334 18.42 -12.63 6.64
C ARG A 334 18.94 -11.30 7.20
N ASP A 335 18.79 -10.20 6.46
CA ASP A 335 19.17 -8.84 6.88
C ASP A 335 18.12 -8.18 7.81
N GLY A 336 17.01 -8.87 8.07
CA GLY A 336 15.91 -8.38 8.90
C GLY A 336 14.86 -7.57 8.15
N SER A 337 15.09 -7.22 6.88
CA SER A 337 14.06 -6.59 6.04
C SER A 337 12.93 -7.58 5.74
N ARG A 338 11.73 -7.06 5.43
CA ARG A 338 10.53 -7.90 5.25
C ARG A 338 10.05 -8.02 3.81
N ILE A 339 9.51 -9.18 3.49
CA ILE A 339 8.77 -9.51 2.27
C ILE A 339 7.30 -9.68 2.65
N ALA A 340 6.41 -8.96 1.97
CA ALA A 340 4.97 -9.10 2.14
C ALA A 340 4.40 -10.09 1.11
N ILE A 341 3.60 -11.03 1.60
CA ILE A 341 2.88 -12.01 0.78
C ILE A 341 1.40 -12.03 1.18
N SER A 342 0.55 -12.55 0.30
CA SER A 342 -0.76 -13.06 0.72
C SER A 342 -0.78 -14.58 0.53
N ASP A 343 -1.21 -15.31 1.54
CA ASP A 343 -1.29 -16.78 1.55
C ASP A 343 -2.75 -17.20 1.71
N TYR A 344 -3.40 -17.54 0.60
CA TYR A 344 -4.84 -17.78 0.56
C TYR A 344 -5.26 -19.16 1.06
N GLY A 345 -4.29 -20.05 1.31
CA GLY A 345 -4.57 -21.43 1.71
C GLY A 345 -5.34 -22.22 0.62
N PRO A 346 -5.80 -23.44 0.96
CA PRO A 346 -5.47 -24.20 2.16
C PRO A 346 -4.00 -24.69 2.12
N ARG A 347 -3.40 -24.97 3.29
CA ARG A 347 -1.97 -25.38 3.38
C ARG A 347 -1.63 -26.65 2.58
N GLY A 348 -2.59 -27.56 2.41
CA GLY A 348 -2.43 -28.80 1.65
C GLY A 348 -2.71 -28.68 0.16
N GLY A 349 -3.13 -27.50 -0.32
CA GLY A 349 -3.33 -27.26 -1.75
C GLY A 349 -2.01 -27.16 -2.51
N ARG A 350 -2.06 -27.38 -3.83
CA ARG A 350 -0.88 -27.28 -4.72
C ARG A 350 -0.41 -25.82 -4.78
N PRO A 351 0.83 -25.49 -4.40
CA PRO A 351 1.27 -24.11 -4.32
C PRO A 351 1.36 -23.47 -5.70
N VAL A 352 0.74 -22.29 -5.85
CA VAL A 352 0.84 -21.47 -7.06
C VAL A 352 1.17 -20.03 -6.67
N LEU A 353 2.23 -19.47 -7.26
CA LEU A 353 2.62 -18.08 -7.07
C LEU A 353 1.98 -17.19 -8.14
N ILE A 354 1.23 -16.17 -7.72
CA ILE A 354 0.69 -15.15 -8.62
C ILE A 354 1.56 -13.90 -8.54
N VAL A 355 2.13 -13.51 -9.67
CA VAL A 355 2.99 -12.33 -9.81
C VAL A 355 2.20 -11.16 -10.40
N HIS A 356 2.31 -9.99 -9.77
CA HIS A 356 1.55 -8.79 -10.11
C HIS A 356 2.19 -7.96 -11.26
N SER A 357 1.43 -7.03 -11.83
CA SER A 357 1.91 -6.10 -12.86
C SER A 357 2.69 -4.92 -12.29
N SER A 358 3.18 -4.01 -13.14
CA SER A 358 4.05 -2.89 -12.76
C SER A 358 3.40 -1.80 -11.91
N MET A 359 2.08 -1.59 -11.94
CA MET A 359 1.42 -0.60 -11.06
C MET A 359 0.64 -1.23 -9.92
N THR A 360 0.56 -2.57 -9.90
CA THR A 360 -0.20 -3.30 -8.89
C THR A 360 0.72 -3.89 -7.83
N ALA A 361 0.12 -4.52 -6.84
CA ALA A 361 0.77 -5.20 -5.72
C ALA A 361 0.22 -6.64 -5.59
N ARG A 362 0.50 -7.33 -4.49
CA ARG A 362 0.13 -8.72 -4.18
C ARG A 362 -1.38 -9.05 -4.16
N HIS A 363 -2.26 -8.16 -4.59
CA HIS A 363 -3.71 -8.36 -4.55
C HIS A 363 -4.19 -8.92 -5.92
N PRO A 364 -4.39 -10.25 -6.07
CA PRO A 364 -4.86 -10.85 -7.32
C PRO A 364 -6.38 -10.67 -7.49
N PRO A 365 -6.96 -10.86 -8.70
CA PRO A 365 -8.41 -10.86 -8.89
C PRO A 365 -9.05 -11.94 -8.01
N ARG A 366 -10.16 -11.63 -7.33
CA ARG A 366 -10.83 -12.60 -6.46
C ARG A 366 -11.36 -13.79 -7.24
N GLY A 367 -11.78 -13.59 -8.49
CA GLY A 367 -12.17 -14.68 -9.40
C GLY A 367 -11.05 -15.70 -9.60
N LEU A 368 -9.82 -15.25 -9.81
CA LEU A 368 -8.65 -16.13 -9.98
C LEU A 368 -8.30 -16.91 -8.72
N VAL A 369 -8.37 -16.28 -7.55
CA VAL A 369 -8.16 -16.98 -6.27
C VAL A 369 -9.21 -18.07 -6.06
N ARG A 370 -10.49 -17.77 -6.33
CA ARG A 370 -11.59 -18.74 -6.20
C ARG A 370 -11.42 -19.94 -7.15
N GLU A 371 -11.16 -19.68 -8.43
CA GLU A 371 -10.94 -20.73 -9.42
C GLU A 371 -9.81 -21.69 -9.03
N LEU A 372 -8.68 -21.13 -8.59
CA LEU A 372 -7.54 -21.91 -8.11
C LEU A 372 -7.89 -22.73 -6.85
N ALA A 373 -8.58 -22.13 -5.88
CA ALA A 373 -8.98 -22.81 -4.65
C ALA A 373 -9.96 -23.97 -4.94
N GLU A 374 -10.93 -23.78 -5.84
CA GLU A 374 -11.89 -24.80 -6.27
C GLU A 374 -11.20 -25.98 -6.98
N ARG A 375 -10.08 -25.73 -7.67
CA ARG A 375 -9.23 -26.76 -8.29
C ARG A 375 -8.15 -27.33 -7.35
N GLY A 376 -8.20 -27.02 -6.05
CA GLY A 376 -7.31 -27.59 -5.03
C GLY A 376 -5.91 -26.99 -4.97
N TYR A 377 -5.72 -25.78 -5.50
CA TYR A 377 -4.47 -25.03 -5.34
C TYR A 377 -4.44 -24.25 -4.03
N ARG A 378 -3.23 -23.81 -3.68
CA ARG A 378 -2.93 -22.84 -2.64
C ARG A 378 -2.36 -21.58 -3.29
N PRO A 379 -3.18 -20.57 -3.58
CA PRO A 379 -2.70 -19.31 -4.14
C PRO A 379 -1.82 -18.56 -3.13
N ILE A 380 -0.64 -18.17 -3.58
CA ILE A 380 0.29 -17.32 -2.86
C ILE A 380 0.61 -16.14 -3.77
N THR A 381 0.64 -14.93 -3.24
CA THR A 381 1.06 -13.74 -3.99
C THR A 381 2.17 -13.02 -3.24
N ILE A 382 3.01 -12.29 -3.96
CA ILE A 382 4.19 -11.63 -3.39
C ILE A 382 4.26 -10.18 -3.85
N ASP A 383 4.50 -9.25 -2.92
CA ASP A 383 4.93 -7.90 -3.25
C ASP A 383 6.42 -7.96 -3.61
N ARG A 384 6.80 -7.59 -4.85
CA ARG A 384 8.22 -7.53 -5.26
C ARG A 384 8.99 -6.45 -4.49
N PRO A 385 10.34 -6.47 -4.45
CA PRO A 385 11.15 -5.44 -3.80
C PRO A 385 10.70 -4.00 -4.08
N GLY A 386 10.30 -3.26 -3.04
CA GLY A 386 9.88 -1.87 -3.15
C GLY A 386 8.44 -1.66 -3.64
N TYR A 387 7.68 -2.74 -3.86
CA TYR A 387 6.24 -2.71 -4.06
C TYR A 387 5.50 -2.98 -2.75
N GLY A 388 4.29 -2.45 -2.65
CA GLY A 388 3.38 -2.78 -1.56
C GLY A 388 4.01 -2.59 -0.18
N LEU A 389 4.05 -3.66 0.61
CA LEU A 389 4.63 -3.68 1.95
C LEU A 389 5.99 -4.40 2.01
N THR A 390 6.56 -4.78 0.86
CA THR A 390 7.89 -5.39 0.78
C THR A 390 8.98 -4.32 0.79
N GLU A 391 9.89 -4.42 1.75
CA GLU A 391 11.06 -3.56 1.83
C GLU A 391 12.09 -3.95 0.77
N ILE A 392 12.87 -2.97 0.33
CA ILE A 392 14.03 -3.21 -0.55
C ILE A 392 15.18 -3.78 0.30
N GLU A 393 15.79 -4.85 -0.18
CA GLU A 393 17.04 -5.39 0.36
C GLU A 393 18.10 -4.28 0.42
N ALA A 394 18.82 -4.17 1.54
CA ALA A 394 19.90 -3.19 1.68
C ALA A 394 21.11 -3.62 0.83
N VAL A 395 21.11 -3.28 -0.46
CA VAL A 395 22.20 -3.64 -1.36
C VAL A 395 23.40 -2.72 -1.11
N SER A 396 24.51 -3.30 -0.65
CA SER A 396 25.77 -2.57 -0.42
C SER A 396 26.58 -2.32 -1.70
N ASP A 397 26.29 -3.06 -2.78
CA ASP A 397 26.95 -2.96 -4.07
C ASP A 397 26.11 -2.13 -5.08
N PRO A 398 26.58 -0.95 -5.52
CA PRO A 398 25.87 -0.13 -6.49
C PRO A 398 25.60 -0.83 -7.83
N ALA A 399 26.41 -1.81 -8.25
CA ALA A 399 26.20 -2.55 -9.49
C ALA A 399 25.04 -3.55 -9.38
N LEU A 400 24.91 -4.23 -8.24
CA LEU A 400 23.74 -5.09 -7.92
C LEU A 400 22.48 -4.26 -7.63
N SER A 401 22.62 -2.95 -7.37
CA SER A 401 21.47 -2.05 -7.18
C SER A 401 20.68 -1.81 -8.48
N GLN A 402 21.30 -2.08 -9.64
CA GLN A 402 20.76 -1.75 -10.95
C GLN A 402 19.79 -2.80 -11.51
N ASP A 403 19.90 -4.07 -11.11
CA ASP A 403 18.96 -5.13 -11.51
C ASP A 403 17.85 -5.29 -10.44
N PRO A 404 16.58 -5.00 -10.75
CA PRO A 404 15.48 -5.21 -9.82
C PRO A 404 14.99 -6.67 -9.77
N PHE A 405 15.26 -7.49 -10.78
CA PHE A 405 14.63 -8.82 -10.93
C PHE A 405 15.39 -9.94 -10.22
N GLY A 406 16.73 -9.89 -10.18
CA GLY A 406 17.52 -10.82 -9.36
C GLY A 406 17.13 -10.82 -7.87
N PRO A 407 17.02 -9.65 -7.21
CA PRO A 407 16.46 -9.55 -5.86
C PRO A 407 15.04 -10.10 -5.74
N ALA A 408 14.16 -9.82 -6.71
CA ALA A 408 12.79 -10.35 -6.70
C ALA A 408 12.76 -11.89 -6.76
N ALA A 409 13.61 -12.51 -7.58
CA ALA A 409 13.76 -13.96 -7.65
C ALA A 409 14.25 -14.57 -6.32
N ARG A 410 15.21 -13.91 -5.64
CA ARG A 410 15.68 -14.35 -4.31
C ARG A 410 14.59 -14.23 -3.24
N ASP A 411 13.73 -13.23 -3.34
CA ASP A 411 12.57 -13.11 -2.44
C ASP A 411 11.59 -14.26 -2.65
N MET A 412 11.32 -14.64 -3.90
CA MET A 412 10.48 -15.81 -4.21
C MET A 412 11.06 -17.07 -3.57
N ALA A 413 12.37 -17.33 -3.72
CA ALA A 413 13.04 -18.45 -3.08
C ALA A 413 12.96 -18.38 -1.54
N THR A 414 13.16 -17.19 -0.96
CA THR A 414 13.07 -16.96 0.49
C THR A 414 11.68 -17.26 1.03
N VAL A 415 10.63 -16.85 0.29
CA VAL A 415 9.23 -17.17 0.62
C VAL A 415 8.98 -18.67 0.53
N MET A 416 9.47 -19.33 -0.51
CA MET A 416 9.35 -20.79 -0.66
C MET A 416 10.00 -21.54 0.50
N ASP A 417 11.22 -21.19 0.88
CA ASP A 417 11.92 -21.81 2.00
C ASP A 417 11.16 -21.59 3.33
N ALA A 418 10.66 -20.39 3.58
CA ALA A 418 9.89 -20.07 4.79
C ALA A 418 8.55 -20.81 4.84
N LEU A 419 7.92 -21.07 3.70
CA LEU A 419 6.68 -21.82 3.58
C LEU A 419 6.89 -23.33 3.39
N ARG A 420 8.15 -23.78 3.31
CA ARG A 420 8.57 -25.17 3.04
C ARG A 420 7.97 -25.72 1.75
N ILE A 421 8.14 -24.95 0.68
CA ILE A 421 7.71 -25.31 -0.68
C ILE A 421 8.94 -25.60 -1.50
N ASP A 422 9.06 -26.84 -1.99
CA ASP A 422 10.20 -27.25 -2.81
C ASP A 422 10.03 -26.77 -4.26
N ARG A 423 8.82 -26.87 -4.81
CA ARG A 423 8.50 -26.46 -6.19
C ARG A 423 7.09 -25.86 -6.23
N LEU A 424 6.88 -24.83 -7.05
CA LEU A 424 5.55 -24.21 -7.23
C LEU A 424 5.24 -23.86 -8.68
N ASP A 425 3.96 -23.84 -9.01
CA ASP A 425 3.43 -23.35 -10.28
C ASP A 425 3.39 -21.80 -10.26
N ILE A 426 3.48 -21.11 -11.40
CA ILE A 426 3.50 -19.64 -11.46
C ILE A 426 2.47 -19.10 -12.46
N ILE A 427 1.71 -18.09 -12.05
CA ILE A 427 0.87 -17.27 -12.94
C ILE A 427 1.36 -15.83 -12.87
N ALA A 428 1.78 -15.26 -13.99
CA ALA A 428 2.25 -13.87 -14.07
C ALA A 428 1.25 -13.02 -14.84
N ARG A 429 0.65 -12.01 -14.18
CA ARG A 429 -0.25 -11.04 -14.82
C ARG A 429 0.54 -9.75 -15.09
N GLY A 430 1.49 -9.84 -16.01
CA GLY A 430 2.63 -8.92 -16.10
C GLY A 430 3.78 -9.32 -15.18
N GLY A 431 4.82 -8.49 -15.10
CA GLY A 431 6.00 -8.77 -14.27
C GLY A 431 6.80 -10.01 -14.71
N ALA A 432 6.69 -10.40 -15.98
CA ALA A 432 7.29 -11.61 -16.53
C ALA A 432 8.81 -11.67 -16.30
N GLN A 433 9.50 -10.53 -16.30
CA GLN A 433 10.95 -10.44 -16.10
C GLN A 433 11.39 -10.93 -14.72
N ALA A 434 10.55 -10.79 -13.69
CA ALA A 434 10.80 -11.39 -12.38
C ALA A 434 10.68 -12.93 -12.43
N VAL A 435 9.75 -13.46 -13.23
CA VAL A 435 9.57 -14.91 -13.44
C VAL A 435 10.70 -15.48 -14.29
N LEU A 436 11.14 -14.77 -15.33
CA LEU A 436 12.32 -15.14 -16.12
C LEU A 436 13.57 -15.22 -15.24
N ALA A 437 13.79 -14.21 -14.38
CA ALA A 437 14.89 -14.22 -13.43
C ALA A 437 14.79 -15.39 -12.45
N PHE A 438 13.59 -15.69 -11.94
CA PHE A 438 13.37 -16.81 -11.04
C PHE A 438 13.64 -18.16 -11.72
N GLY A 439 13.11 -18.40 -12.92
CA GLY A 439 13.36 -19.62 -13.68
C GLY A 439 14.81 -19.79 -14.12
N ALA A 440 15.55 -18.70 -14.34
CA ALA A 440 16.97 -18.78 -14.68
C ALA A 440 17.86 -19.04 -13.46
N LEU A 441 17.52 -18.47 -12.31
CA LEU A 441 18.33 -18.55 -11.08
C LEU A 441 17.99 -19.77 -10.21
N PHE A 442 16.74 -20.25 -10.26
CA PHE A 442 16.21 -21.35 -9.44
C PHE A 442 15.37 -22.33 -10.28
N PRO A 443 15.88 -22.86 -11.41
CA PRO A 443 15.10 -23.69 -12.34
C PRO A 443 14.46 -24.91 -11.68
N GLU A 444 15.12 -25.52 -10.68
CA GLU A 444 14.64 -26.69 -9.95
C GLU A 444 13.41 -26.40 -9.07
N ARG A 445 13.14 -25.12 -8.79
CA ARG A 445 12.04 -24.66 -7.94
C ARG A 445 10.78 -24.31 -8.76
N VAL A 446 10.85 -24.34 -10.09
CA VAL A 446 9.77 -23.91 -10.99
C VAL A 446 8.95 -25.08 -11.52
N GLY A 447 7.65 -25.03 -11.25
CA GLY A 447 6.59 -25.89 -11.78
C GLY A 447 6.16 -25.51 -13.20
N SER A 448 4.87 -25.57 -13.47
CA SER A 448 4.28 -25.01 -14.70
C SER A 448 4.19 -23.49 -14.57
N VAL A 449 4.38 -22.77 -15.69
CA VAL A 449 4.32 -21.31 -15.72
C VAL A 449 3.33 -20.84 -16.77
N VAL A 450 2.45 -19.91 -16.40
CA VAL A 450 1.58 -19.19 -17.34
C VAL A 450 1.88 -17.69 -17.25
N LEU A 451 2.38 -17.12 -18.36
CA LEU A 451 2.53 -15.68 -18.52
C LEU A 451 1.30 -15.14 -19.26
N VAL A 452 0.57 -14.22 -18.62
CA VAL A 452 -0.67 -13.63 -19.16
C VAL A 452 -0.38 -12.21 -19.61
N ASN A 453 -0.53 -11.97 -20.91
CA ASN A 453 -0.24 -10.69 -21.57
C ASN A 453 1.08 -10.05 -21.10
N PRO A 454 2.22 -10.77 -21.12
CA PRO A 454 3.48 -10.23 -20.61
C PRO A 454 4.02 -9.10 -21.49
N ASP A 455 4.49 -8.01 -20.85
CA ASP A 455 4.98 -6.82 -21.55
C ASP A 455 6.34 -7.08 -22.20
N ALA A 456 6.50 -6.67 -23.47
CA ALA A 456 7.81 -6.56 -24.12
C ALA A 456 8.51 -5.22 -23.77
N PRO A 457 9.81 -5.09 -24.08
CA PRO A 457 10.56 -3.86 -23.81
C PRO A 457 10.05 -2.68 -24.63
N SER A 458 10.02 -1.50 -24.03
CA SER A 458 9.48 -0.29 -24.66
C SER A 458 10.13 0.12 -25.99
N LYS A 459 11.34 -0.37 -26.30
CA LYS A 459 12.06 -0.10 -27.57
C LYS A 459 11.57 -0.93 -28.77
N ARG A 460 10.78 -1.98 -28.54
CA ARG A 460 10.32 -2.92 -29.59
C ARG A 460 8.86 -2.75 -29.98
N ASP A 461 8.12 -1.96 -29.22
CA ASP A 461 6.69 -1.78 -29.40
C ASP A 461 6.45 -0.48 -30.18
N ASP A 462 6.16 -0.62 -31.47
CA ASP A 462 5.79 0.50 -32.36
C ASP A 462 4.33 0.94 -32.11
N HIS A 463 3.54 0.14 -31.37
CA HIS A 463 2.17 0.44 -31.00
C HIS A 463 2.09 1.34 -29.76
N ARG A 464 2.44 2.61 -29.92
CA ARG A 464 2.41 3.62 -28.85
C ARG A 464 1.10 4.40 -28.86
N VAL A 465 -0.01 3.70 -28.69
CA VAL A 465 -1.36 4.30 -28.75
C VAL A 465 -1.92 4.47 -27.33
N GLY A 466 -2.62 5.58 -27.09
CA GLY A 466 -3.29 5.84 -25.82
C GLY A 466 -2.37 6.34 -24.69
N PRO A 467 -2.94 6.60 -23.49
CA PRO A 467 -2.21 7.22 -22.38
C PRO A 467 -0.97 6.42 -21.93
N ILE A 468 -1.05 5.10 -21.96
CA ILE A 468 0.01 4.22 -21.46
C ILE A 468 1.17 4.10 -22.47
N GLY A 469 0.86 4.07 -23.78
CA GLY A 469 1.88 4.18 -24.83
C GLY A 469 2.66 5.49 -24.76
N ALA A 470 1.96 6.59 -24.45
CA ALA A 470 2.58 7.90 -24.22
C ALA A 470 3.55 7.91 -23.03
N PHE A 471 3.12 7.37 -21.89
CA PHE A 471 3.99 7.26 -20.71
C PHE A 471 5.22 6.38 -20.97
N LYS A 472 5.06 5.26 -21.71
CA LYS A 472 6.19 4.38 -22.10
C LYS A 472 7.23 5.17 -22.91
N GLU A 473 6.79 5.96 -23.89
CA GLU A 473 7.72 6.76 -24.71
C GLU A 473 8.36 7.92 -23.92
N PHE A 474 7.57 8.57 -23.07
CA PHE A 474 8.07 9.60 -22.17
C PHE A 474 9.18 9.08 -21.25
N TYR A 475 9.00 7.89 -20.66
CA TYR A 475 10.00 7.26 -19.81
C TYR A 475 11.26 6.85 -20.54
N LEU A 476 11.13 6.36 -21.78
CA LEU A 476 12.28 6.04 -22.62
C LEU A 476 13.15 7.26 -22.90
N ARG A 477 12.53 8.40 -23.23
CA ARG A 477 13.23 9.65 -23.52
C ARG A 477 13.75 10.32 -22.24
N ASN A 478 13.00 10.22 -21.13
CA ASN A 478 13.29 10.90 -19.87
C ASN A 478 13.27 9.95 -18.65
N PRO A 479 14.21 8.98 -18.52
CA PRO A 479 14.17 8.01 -17.42
C PRO A 479 14.26 8.63 -16.02
N TRP A 480 14.86 9.82 -15.91
CA TRP A 480 14.99 10.56 -14.65
C TRP A 480 13.64 11.11 -14.13
N LEU A 481 12.62 11.23 -14.99
CA LEU A 481 11.28 11.70 -14.63
C LEU A 481 10.32 10.58 -14.18
N ILE A 482 10.73 9.32 -14.23
CA ILE A 482 9.90 8.17 -13.84
C ILE A 482 9.40 8.32 -12.39
N ALA A 483 10.26 8.76 -11.47
CA ALA A 483 9.88 8.99 -10.08
C ALA A 483 8.83 10.10 -9.96
N THR A 484 9.07 11.26 -10.59
CA THR A 484 8.15 12.40 -10.61
C THR A 484 6.80 12.01 -11.21
N ALA A 485 6.79 11.30 -12.34
CA ALA A 485 5.57 10.81 -12.97
C ALA A 485 4.84 9.78 -12.10
N GLY A 486 5.56 8.87 -11.43
CA GLY A 486 4.97 7.94 -10.49
C GLY A 486 4.27 8.66 -9.33
N HIS A 487 4.92 9.67 -8.74
CA HIS A 487 4.33 10.49 -7.69
C HIS A 487 3.10 11.23 -8.20
N PHE A 488 3.20 11.83 -9.39
CA PHE A 488 2.08 12.50 -10.03
C PHE A 488 0.87 11.57 -10.23
N LEU A 489 1.08 10.39 -10.81
CA LEU A 489 0.03 9.38 -10.99
C LEU A 489 -0.56 8.95 -9.65
N ALA A 490 0.29 8.65 -8.66
CA ALA A 490 -0.15 8.22 -7.34
C ALA A 490 -1.05 9.25 -6.65
N ARG A 491 -0.79 10.55 -6.87
CA ARG A 491 -1.63 11.62 -6.32
C ARG A 491 -3.04 11.53 -6.86
N GLN A 492 -3.20 11.28 -8.14
CA GLN A 492 -4.50 11.40 -8.77
C GLN A 492 -5.39 10.18 -8.52
N LEU A 493 -4.84 9.09 -7.97
CA LEU A 493 -5.55 7.83 -7.79
C LEU A 493 -6.52 7.86 -6.60
N ASN A 494 -7.80 7.73 -6.92
CA ASN A 494 -8.87 7.24 -6.06
C ASN A 494 -9.67 6.20 -6.87
N ARG A 495 -10.71 5.59 -6.27
CA ARG A 495 -11.52 4.58 -6.95
C ARG A 495 -12.07 5.08 -8.29
N ARG A 496 -12.64 6.29 -8.31
CA ARG A 496 -13.27 6.90 -9.48
C ARG A 496 -12.26 7.21 -10.59
N THR A 497 -11.12 7.83 -10.26
CA THR A 497 -10.09 8.15 -11.26
C THR A 497 -9.40 6.90 -11.77
N ALA A 498 -9.24 5.86 -10.94
CA ALA A 498 -8.75 4.56 -11.39
C ALA A 498 -9.70 3.92 -12.40
N GLU A 499 -11.01 3.90 -12.14
CA GLU A 499 -12.01 3.41 -13.11
C GLU A 499 -11.95 4.20 -14.43
N ASN A 500 -11.95 5.53 -14.35
CA ASN A 500 -11.87 6.39 -15.53
C ASN A 500 -10.59 6.13 -16.33
N MET A 501 -9.45 5.98 -15.66
CA MET A 501 -8.18 5.65 -16.27
C MET A 501 -8.25 4.28 -16.96
N MET A 502 -8.81 3.26 -16.30
CA MET A 502 -8.99 1.93 -16.90
C MET A 502 -9.87 1.97 -18.14
N ARG A 503 -11.08 2.57 -18.05
CA ARG A 503 -11.99 2.67 -19.19
C ARG A 503 -11.35 3.35 -20.38
N ARG A 504 -10.55 4.40 -20.15
CA ARG A 504 -9.76 5.08 -21.19
C ARG A 504 -8.68 4.17 -21.78
N SER A 505 -7.87 3.53 -20.94
CA SER A 505 -6.82 2.60 -21.39
C SER A 505 -7.37 1.40 -22.15
N MET A 506 -8.62 1.01 -21.90
CA MET A 506 -9.28 -0.13 -22.54
C MET A 506 -10.15 0.26 -23.74
N GLN A 507 -10.18 1.53 -24.17
CA GLN A 507 -11.09 2.02 -25.22
C GLN A 507 -11.05 1.22 -26.54
N GLN A 508 -9.88 0.68 -26.89
CA GLN A 508 -9.68 -0.12 -28.11
C GLN A 508 -9.89 -1.63 -27.90
N SER A 509 -10.28 -2.04 -26.69
CA SER A 509 -10.60 -3.42 -26.35
C SER A 509 -12.08 -3.53 -25.96
N PRO A 510 -12.96 -3.86 -26.92
CA PRO A 510 -14.36 -4.17 -26.63
C PRO A 510 -14.58 -5.19 -25.50
N PRO A 511 -13.83 -6.31 -25.40
CA PRO A 511 -14.04 -7.26 -24.30
C PRO A 511 -13.68 -6.68 -22.93
N ASP A 512 -12.60 -5.88 -22.83
CA ASP A 512 -12.24 -5.26 -21.55
C ASP A 512 -13.21 -4.14 -21.16
N LEU A 513 -13.69 -3.32 -22.11
CA LEU A 513 -14.69 -2.29 -21.83
C LEU A 513 -15.98 -2.90 -21.26
N ALA A 514 -16.48 -3.98 -21.87
CA ALA A 514 -17.65 -4.68 -21.38
C ALA A 514 -17.41 -5.27 -19.98
N LEU A 515 -16.19 -5.77 -19.72
CA LEU A 515 -15.83 -6.29 -18.40
C LEU A 515 -15.85 -5.21 -17.31
N LEU A 516 -15.51 -3.96 -17.63
CA LEU A 516 -15.49 -2.85 -16.68
C LEU A 516 -16.88 -2.39 -16.26
N ASP A 517 -17.96 -2.85 -16.91
CA ASP A 517 -19.32 -2.62 -16.44
C ASP A 517 -19.65 -3.43 -15.17
N ASN A 518 -18.83 -4.44 -14.84
CA ASN A 518 -18.89 -5.12 -13.57
C ASN A 518 -18.09 -4.34 -12.49
N PRO A 519 -18.74 -3.74 -11.47
CA PRO A 519 -18.06 -2.98 -10.43
C PRO A 519 -17.05 -3.81 -9.63
N GLU A 520 -17.25 -5.14 -9.49
CA GLU A 520 -16.32 -6.00 -8.77
C GLU A 520 -14.94 -6.09 -9.44
N VAL A 521 -14.90 -5.97 -10.78
CA VAL A 521 -13.64 -5.97 -11.54
C VAL A 521 -12.87 -4.69 -11.30
N VAL A 522 -13.58 -3.56 -11.33
CA VAL A 522 -13.03 -2.23 -11.03
C VAL A 522 -12.49 -2.22 -9.59
N ASP A 523 -13.25 -2.77 -8.64
CA ASP A 523 -12.84 -2.86 -7.23
C ASP A 523 -11.61 -3.74 -7.04
N ASP A 524 -11.55 -4.90 -7.70
CA ASP A 524 -10.38 -5.77 -7.63
C ASP A 524 -9.13 -5.13 -8.24
N TYR A 525 -9.28 -4.41 -9.34
CA TYR A 525 -8.16 -3.69 -9.95
C TYR A 525 -7.71 -2.52 -9.07
N TYR A 526 -8.64 -1.72 -8.56
CA TYR A 526 -8.35 -0.62 -7.65
C TYR A 526 -7.68 -1.14 -6.39
N ARG A 527 -8.16 -2.25 -5.80
CA ARG A 527 -7.56 -2.95 -4.66
C ARG A 527 -6.07 -3.25 -4.88
N ALA A 528 -5.72 -3.68 -6.08
CA ALA A 528 -4.34 -3.98 -6.47
C ALA A 528 -3.48 -2.73 -6.69
N LEU A 529 -4.07 -1.61 -7.13
CA LEU A 529 -3.41 -0.32 -7.30
C LEU A 529 -3.19 0.47 -6.00
N ARG A 530 -3.95 0.21 -4.93
CA ARG A 530 -3.92 1.05 -3.71
C ARG A 530 -2.53 1.33 -3.17
N PRO A 531 -1.59 0.36 -3.08
CA PRO A 531 -0.27 0.65 -2.56
C PRO A 531 0.50 1.66 -3.41
N PHE A 532 0.30 1.66 -4.73
CA PHE A 532 0.85 2.67 -5.62
C PHE A 532 0.29 4.06 -5.28
N GLY A 533 -1.04 4.18 -5.14
CA GLY A 533 -1.70 5.42 -4.70
C GLY A 533 -1.28 5.88 -3.30
N ALA A 534 -0.90 4.95 -2.42
CA ALA A 534 -0.32 5.21 -1.10
C ALA A 534 1.19 5.56 -1.14
N GLY A 535 1.75 5.82 -2.32
CA GLY A 535 3.13 6.27 -2.50
C GLY A 535 4.19 5.17 -2.44
N LYS A 536 3.81 3.88 -2.54
CA LYS A 536 4.75 2.74 -2.59
C LYS A 536 5.31 2.56 -4.00
N LEU A 537 6.15 3.53 -4.40
CA LEU A 537 6.59 3.69 -5.79
C LEU A 537 8.00 3.17 -6.06
N GLN A 538 8.80 2.85 -5.05
CA GLN A 538 10.22 2.57 -5.25
C GLN A 538 10.46 1.37 -6.18
N GLY A 539 9.68 0.30 -6.04
CA GLY A 539 9.75 -0.88 -6.92
C GLY A 539 9.38 -0.53 -8.36
N TYR A 540 8.28 0.21 -8.55
CA TYR A 540 7.85 0.70 -9.86
C TYR A 540 8.93 1.53 -10.53
N VAL A 541 9.49 2.52 -9.82
CA VAL A 541 10.53 3.40 -10.36
C VAL A 541 11.74 2.58 -10.79
N ARG A 542 12.22 1.65 -9.96
CA ARG A 542 13.37 0.81 -10.32
C ARG A 542 13.12 -0.06 -11.55
N GLU A 543 11.96 -0.72 -11.64
CA GLU A 543 11.62 -1.57 -12.78
C GLU A 543 11.42 -0.75 -14.06
N GLN A 544 10.71 0.38 -14.00
CA GLN A 544 10.53 1.26 -15.17
C GLN A 544 11.85 1.89 -15.61
N THR A 545 12.71 2.32 -14.69
CA THR A 545 14.06 2.82 -15.02
C THR A 545 14.90 1.72 -15.67
N TYR A 546 14.80 0.48 -15.20
CA TYR A 546 15.47 -0.66 -15.84
C TYR A 546 14.98 -0.84 -17.28
N PHE A 547 13.66 -0.90 -17.50
CA PHE A 547 13.08 -1.03 -18.85
C PHE A 547 13.47 0.11 -19.79
N ALA A 548 13.58 1.34 -19.28
CA ALA A 548 13.95 2.49 -20.09
C ALA A 548 15.44 2.52 -20.46
N THR A 549 16.31 1.97 -19.61
CA THR A 549 17.77 2.17 -19.72
C THR A 549 18.56 0.91 -20.06
N ARG A 550 17.98 -0.29 -19.94
CA ARG A 550 18.67 -1.57 -20.09
C ARG A 550 17.93 -2.53 -21.04
N PRO A 551 18.65 -3.47 -21.68
CA PRO A 551 18.04 -4.63 -22.31
C PRO A 551 17.33 -5.50 -21.26
N THR A 552 16.22 -6.14 -21.64
CA THR A 552 15.41 -6.95 -20.71
C THR A 552 15.58 -8.46 -20.89
N ASP A 553 16.53 -8.88 -21.71
CA ASP A 553 16.79 -10.28 -22.04
C ASP A 553 17.96 -10.87 -21.23
N ALA A 554 18.26 -10.24 -20.09
CA ALA A 554 19.32 -10.64 -19.17
C ALA A 554 19.10 -12.05 -18.57
N TYR A 555 17.86 -12.53 -18.52
CA TYR A 555 17.50 -13.83 -17.97
C TYR A 555 16.80 -14.69 -19.03
N ARG A 556 17.34 -15.89 -19.27
CA ARG A 556 16.81 -16.87 -20.23
C ARG A 556 16.65 -18.22 -19.52
N PRO A 557 15.47 -18.51 -18.95
CA PRO A 557 15.20 -19.78 -18.28
C PRO A 557 15.02 -20.92 -19.29
N ASP A 558 15.11 -22.16 -18.82
CA ASP A 558 14.48 -23.29 -19.51
C ASP A 558 12.96 -23.09 -19.42
N SER A 559 12.32 -22.92 -20.58
CA SER A 559 10.91 -22.58 -20.70
C SER A 559 10.04 -23.76 -21.10
N HIS A 560 10.56 -24.99 -21.06
CA HIS A 560 9.73 -26.15 -21.30
C HIS A 560 8.61 -26.28 -20.27
N GLY A 561 7.39 -26.54 -20.74
CA GLY A 561 6.21 -26.59 -19.87
C GLY A 561 5.77 -25.21 -19.40
N TRP A 562 6.22 -24.14 -20.06
CA TRP A 562 5.68 -22.79 -19.88
C TRP A 562 4.67 -22.50 -20.98
N LYS A 563 3.70 -21.64 -20.67
CA LYS A 563 2.71 -21.12 -21.61
C LYS A 563 2.65 -19.61 -21.53
N VAL A 564 2.57 -18.97 -22.68
CA VAL A 564 2.38 -17.53 -22.83
C VAL A 564 1.04 -17.32 -23.52
N LEU A 565 0.14 -16.59 -22.89
CA LEU A 565 -1.16 -16.22 -23.43
C LEU A 565 -1.11 -14.76 -23.86
N ILE A 566 -1.29 -14.52 -25.16
CA ILE A 566 -1.36 -13.17 -25.76
C ILE A 566 -2.79 -12.88 -26.20
N SER A 567 -3.37 -11.81 -25.70
CA SER A 567 -4.76 -11.43 -25.98
C SER A 567 -4.89 -10.68 -27.31
N GLY A 568 -5.84 -11.08 -28.15
CA GLY A 568 -6.07 -10.48 -29.47
C GLY A 568 -6.58 -9.03 -29.43
N HIS A 569 -7.13 -8.60 -28.30
CA HIS A 569 -7.54 -7.23 -28.04
C HIS A 569 -6.70 -6.55 -26.92
N ASP A 570 -5.42 -6.93 -26.75
CA ASP A 570 -4.54 -6.17 -25.85
C ASP A 570 -4.38 -4.72 -26.35
N THR A 571 -4.51 -3.75 -25.45
CA THR A 571 -4.38 -2.32 -25.76
C THR A 571 -2.98 -1.76 -25.50
N PHE A 572 -2.09 -2.53 -24.87
CA PHE A 572 -0.78 -2.03 -24.41
C PHE A 572 0.33 -2.22 -25.43
N SER A 573 0.17 -3.18 -26.34
CA SER A 573 1.14 -3.61 -27.34
C SER A 573 0.41 -4.33 -28.47
N ASP A 574 0.97 -4.33 -29.68
CA ASP A 574 0.41 -5.11 -30.77
C ASP A 574 0.49 -6.63 -30.46
N PRO A 575 -0.63 -7.38 -30.53
CA PRO A 575 -0.64 -8.80 -30.19
C PRO A 575 0.28 -9.66 -31.05
N GLN A 576 0.46 -9.34 -32.33
CA GLN A 576 1.33 -10.10 -33.22
C GLN A 576 2.80 -9.83 -32.89
N ASP A 577 3.17 -8.58 -32.63
CA ASP A 577 4.52 -8.22 -32.18
C ASP A 577 4.87 -8.93 -30.86
N MET A 578 3.91 -9.03 -29.93
CA MET A 578 4.11 -9.77 -28.68
C MET A 578 4.28 -11.27 -28.92
N LEU A 579 3.46 -11.86 -29.80
CA LEU A 579 3.56 -13.27 -30.16
C LEU A 579 4.95 -13.59 -30.74
N ASP A 580 5.43 -12.77 -31.67
CA ASP A 580 6.74 -12.94 -32.31
C ASP A 580 7.88 -12.75 -31.29
N TYR A 581 7.80 -11.72 -30.45
CA TYR A 581 8.79 -11.44 -29.42
C TYR A 581 8.94 -12.59 -28.42
N TRP A 582 7.82 -13.06 -27.85
CA TRP A 582 7.84 -14.09 -26.82
C TRP A 582 8.18 -15.47 -27.38
N SER A 583 7.75 -15.78 -28.60
CA SER A 583 8.16 -17.02 -29.30
C SER A 583 9.66 -17.05 -29.56
N ALA A 584 10.27 -15.91 -29.90
CA ALA A 584 11.72 -15.82 -30.10
C ALA A 584 12.50 -15.83 -28.77
N LEU A 585 11.95 -15.29 -27.70
CA LEU A 585 12.61 -15.24 -26.39
C LEU A 585 12.55 -16.59 -25.67
N LEU A 586 11.42 -17.29 -25.76
CA LEU A 586 11.11 -18.55 -25.07
C LEU A 586 10.75 -19.64 -26.10
N PRO A 587 11.73 -20.16 -26.86
CA PRO A 587 11.46 -21.09 -27.96
C PRO A 587 10.88 -22.43 -27.50
N ASP A 588 11.04 -22.78 -26.23
CA ASP A 588 10.57 -24.04 -25.65
C ASP A 588 9.19 -23.92 -24.98
N ALA A 589 8.63 -22.71 -24.90
CA ALA A 589 7.31 -22.43 -24.37
C ALA A 589 6.23 -22.52 -25.47
N SER A 590 4.99 -22.85 -25.06
CA SER A 590 3.81 -22.67 -25.92
C SER A 590 3.40 -21.20 -25.89
N VAL A 591 3.39 -20.52 -27.03
CA VAL A 591 2.94 -19.12 -27.14
C VAL A 591 1.66 -19.10 -27.95
N ASP A 592 0.53 -18.85 -27.28
CA ASP A 592 -0.80 -18.97 -27.85
C ASP A 592 -1.50 -17.60 -27.84
N MET A 593 -2.16 -17.29 -28.95
CA MET A 593 -3.07 -16.15 -29.02
C MET A 593 -4.45 -16.54 -28.51
N VAL A 594 -5.09 -15.65 -27.73
CA VAL A 594 -6.47 -15.73 -27.27
C VAL A 594 -7.26 -14.67 -28.03
N PRO A 595 -7.89 -15.00 -29.18
CA PRO A 595 -8.38 -13.99 -30.12
C PRO A 595 -9.44 -13.05 -29.54
N HIS A 596 -10.29 -13.55 -28.64
CA HIS A 596 -11.35 -12.77 -27.99
C HIS A 596 -10.93 -12.17 -26.64
N GLY A 597 -9.71 -12.46 -26.19
CA GLY A 597 -9.18 -11.97 -24.92
C GLY A 597 -8.79 -10.50 -25.03
N GLY A 598 -8.91 -9.78 -23.90
CA GLY A 598 -8.38 -8.44 -23.72
C GLY A 598 -7.25 -8.39 -22.69
N ARG A 599 -6.73 -7.20 -22.40
CA ARG A 599 -5.67 -6.95 -21.41
C ARG A 599 -6.03 -7.48 -20.03
N LEU A 600 -7.32 -7.45 -19.66
CA LEU A 600 -7.83 -7.89 -18.35
C LEU A 600 -8.18 -9.39 -18.34
N LEU A 601 -7.55 -10.22 -19.18
CA LEU A 601 -7.83 -11.67 -19.30
C LEU A 601 -7.92 -12.40 -17.95
N ALA A 602 -7.06 -12.05 -16.98
CA ALA A 602 -7.09 -12.68 -15.65
C ALA A 602 -8.28 -12.31 -14.76
N TYR A 603 -9.02 -11.27 -15.12
CA TYR A 603 -10.30 -10.90 -14.51
C TYR A 603 -11.47 -11.54 -15.27
N ALA A 604 -11.37 -11.65 -16.60
CA ALA A 604 -12.42 -12.17 -17.46
C ALA A 604 -12.52 -13.70 -17.46
N GLU A 605 -11.39 -14.38 -17.63
CA GLU A 605 -11.30 -15.82 -17.93
C GLU A 605 -10.33 -16.54 -16.96
N PRO A 606 -10.56 -16.54 -15.63
CA PRO A 606 -9.70 -17.27 -14.70
C PRO A 606 -9.55 -18.76 -15.04
N GLY A 607 -10.62 -19.42 -15.45
CA GLY A 607 -10.63 -20.85 -15.80
C GLY A 607 -9.65 -21.18 -16.92
N LEU A 608 -9.61 -20.37 -17.98
CA LEU A 608 -8.67 -20.51 -19.09
C LEU A 608 -7.21 -20.49 -18.63
N ILE A 609 -6.88 -19.61 -17.68
CA ILE A 609 -5.52 -19.48 -17.15
C ILE A 609 -5.15 -20.72 -16.32
N VAL A 610 -6.07 -21.22 -15.50
CA VAL A 610 -5.79 -22.42 -14.69
C VAL A 610 -5.73 -23.68 -15.56
N GLU A 611 -6.56 -23.78 -16.60
CA GLU A 611 -6.48 -24.85 -17.59
C GLU A 611 -5.17 -24.84 -18.38
N ALA A 612 -4.71 -23.65 -18.77
CA ALA A 612 -3.40 -23.45 -19.37
C ALA A 612 -2.27 -23.93 -18.44
N LEU A 613 -2.37 -23.64 -17.14
CA LEU A 613 -1.41 -24.09 -16.14
C LEU A 613 -1.41 -25.61 -16.00
N GLU A 614 -2.58 -26.23 -16.01
CA GLU A 614 -2.77 -27.68 -15.90
C GLU A 614 -2.26 -28.43 -17.13
N ALA A 615 -2.51 -27.92 -18.33
CA ALA A 615 -2.05 -28.50 -19.58
C ALA A 615 -0.51 -28.51 -19.71
N CYS A 616 0.16 -27.58 -19.04
CA CYS A 616 1.61 -27.46 -19.00
C CYS A 616 2.28 -28.40 -17.99
N ARG A 617 1.50 -29.18 -17.23
CA ARG A 617 2.06 -30.08 -16.23
C ARG A 617 2.77 -31.25 -16.89
N ARG A 618 3.95 -31.54 -16.36
CA ARG A 618 4.61 -32.82 -16.57
C ARG A 618 4.06 -33.79 -15.54
N ASP A 619 3.71 -34.99 -15.98
CA ASP A 619 3.54 -36.11 -15.07
C ASP A 619 4.94 -36.43 -14.52
N ASP A 620 5.23 -35.95 -13.30
CA ASP A 620 6.47 -36.25 -12.58
C ASP A 620 6.50 -37.72 -12.12
#